data_AF-A0A7L5RUM3-F1
#
_entry.id   AF-A0A7L5RUM3-F1
#
_cell.length_a   1.000
_cell.length_b   1.000
_cell.length_c   1.000
_cell.angle_alpha   90.00
_cell.angle_beta   90.00
_cell.angle_gamma   90.00
#
_symmetry.space_group_name_H-M   'P 1'
#
loop_
_entity.id
_entity.type
_entity.pdbx_description
1 polymer ?
#
loop_
_entity_poly.entity_id
_entity_poly.type
_entity_poly.pdbx_seq_one_letter_code
_entity_poly.pdbx_strand_id
1 'polypeptide(L)'
;MKIDNYYCATDDGLYVYLPVRFYELTLKHRLLEQLGGFSHLLLDALTLLPEQGIDWVLELTGLSLQQLQPILNRLDGLGLVNGGQLSQRGEKLTAWKGLLHGQTRHVWLDGHHKSHSFCGDDSLNVVELGEDASFVIRRWHQGNGKPRSWSCLDWNEDCERQKNRILRSPDEYLGVVFETFRNCFIGTGFNVHEWELNVRYVSGMPELSALEVQLDPACLGSGAAYDFVVSSPVLCMDTRYRLPDGAPIELRDLQPEDQRRALSFGRAAEDTGLLLDTPDSFWIWPEVDEPDRQQAVNFLFQNVAVSASQNEALFNRDHHLVDLWQSVGFDWSAVEGSLQEVEGLHRIKGDT
;
A
#
# COMPACT_ATOMS: atom_id res chain seq x y z
N MET A 1 -45.50 -0.02 3.93
CA MET A 1 -44.84 -1.26 4.34
C MET A 1 -43.94 -0.91 5.52
N LYS A 2 -44.09 -1.58 6.66
CA LYS A 2 -43.21 -1.38 7.83
C LYS A 2 -41.88 -2.10 7.60
N ILE A 3 -40.75 -1.46 7.92
CA ILE A 3 -39.41 -2.04 7.72
C ILE A 3 -38.69 -2.17 9.06
N ASP A 4 -38.22 -3.38 9.37
CA ASP A 4 -37.33 -3.64 10.52
C ASP A 4 -35.94 -4.04 9.99
N ASN A 5 -34.89 -3.41 10.52
CA ASN A 5 -33.51 -3.60 10.06
C ASN A 5 -32.69 -4.37 11.08
N TYR A 6 -31.96 -5.35 10.60
CA TYR A 6 -31.08 -6.21 11.38
C TYR A 6 -29.68 -6.21 10.78
N TYR A 7 -28.72 -6.61 11.60
CA TYR A 7 -27.33 -6.65 11.24
C TYR A 7 -26.73 -8.00 11.65
N CYS A 8 -25.98 -8.60 10.73
CA CYS A 8 -25.19 -9.79 10.96
C CYS A 8 -23.71 -9.44 10.75
N ALA A 9 -22.92 -9.59 11.81
CA ALA A 9 -21.47 -9.52 11.68
C ALA A 9 -20.97 -10.74 10.91
N THR A 10 -20.04 -10.51 9.99
CA THR A 10 -19.35 -11.56 9.24
C THR A 10 -17.91 -11.63 9.72
N ASP A 11 -17.34 -12.83 9.70
CA ASP A 11 -15.91 -13.03 9.99
C ASP A 11 -15.03 -12.62 8.78
N ASP A 12 -15.66 -12.34 7.64
CA ASP A 12 -14.99 -11.88 6.41
C ASP A 12 -14.51 -10.43 6.55
N GLY A 13 -13.18 -10.25 6.52
CA GLY A 13 -12.53 -8.94 6.63
C GLY A 13 -12.54 -8.17 5.31
N LEU A 14 -12.55 -6.83 5.40
CA LEU A 14 -12.40 -5.99 4.22
C LEU A 14 -10.91 -5.71 3.97
N TYR A 15 -10.35 -6.28 2.90
CA TYR A 15 -8.94 -6.12 2.58
C TYR A 15 -8.72 -5.32 1.29
N VAL A 16 -7.67 -4.50 1.29
CA VAL A 16 -7.19 -3.75 0.15
C VAL A 16 -5.75 -4.17 -0.13
N TYR A 17 -5.50 -4.73 -1.31
CA TYR A 17 -4.16 -5.12 -1.73
C TYR A 17 -3.53 -4.02 -2.57
N LEU A 18 -2.35 -3.55 -2.14
CA LEU A 18 -1.56 -2.54 -2.83
C LEU A 18 -0.36 -3.18 -3.54
N PRO A 19 -0.40 -3.41 -4.87
CA PRO A 19 0.75 -3.86 -5.65
C PRO A 19 2.05 -3.13 -5.36
N VAL A 20 3.08 -3.91 -5.05
CA VAL A 20 4.46 -3.46 -4.84
C VAL A 20 5.42 -4.35 -5.59
N ARG A 21 6.58 -3.81 -5.94
CA ARG A 21 7.69 -4.54 -6.53
C ARG A 21 8.95 -4.33 -5.73
N PHE A 22 9.81 -5.33 -5.75
CA PHE A 22 11.08 -5.31 -5.04
C PHE A 22 12.20 -4.83 -5.95
N TYR A 23 12.92 -3.82 -5.49
CA TYR A 23 14.01 -3.21 -6.23
C TYR A 23 15.30 -3.19 -5.40
N GLU A 24 16.40 -3.31 -6.11
CA GLU A 24 17.75 -3.10 -5.62
C GLU A 24 18.19 -1.68 -5.99
N LEU A 25 18.60 -0.91 -4.97
CA LEU A 25 19.17 0.43 -5.11
C LEU A 25 20.67 0.36 -4.86
N THR A 26 21.46 0.95 -5.75
CA THR A 26 22.90 1.12 -5.56
C THR A 26 23.28 2.59 -5.77
N LEU A 27 23.90 3.19 -4.74
CA LEU A 27 24.38 4.57 -4.79
C LEU A 27 25.87 4.62 -5.13
N LYS A 28 26.23 5.40 -6.15
CA LYS A 28 27.63 5.57 -6.57
C LYS A 28 27.99 7.05 -6.65
N HIS A 29 28.95 7.49 -5.84
CA HIS A 29 29.54 8.81 -6.01
C HIS A 29 30.40 8.86 -7.29
N ARG A 30 30.12 9.82 -8.18
CA ARG A 30 30.74 9.92 -9.51
C ARG A 30 32.26 10.12 -9.47
N LEU A 31 32.75 10.97 -8.56
CA LEU A 31 34.19 11.18 -8.42
C LEU A 31 34.90 9.88 -7.98
N LEU A 32 34.36 9.17 -7.00
CA LEU A 32 34.92 7.90 -6.54
C LEU A 32 34.95 6.86 -7.68
N GLU A 33 33.91 6.78 -8.51
CA GLU A 33 33.89 5.88 -9.66
C GLU A 33 34.99 6.18 -10.70
N GLN A 34 35.45 7.44 -10.77
CA GLN A 34 36.50 7.90 -11.70
C GLN A 34 37.92 7.82 -11.13
N LEU A 35 38.05 7.53 -9.84
CA LEU A 35 39.35 7.35 -9.19
C LEU A 35 39.92 5.97 -9.55
N GLY A 36 41.24 5.93 -9.74
CA GLY A 36 41.93 4.66 -9.96
C GLY A 36 42.13 3.90 -8.65
N GLY A 37 42.43 2.60 -8.73
CA GLY A 37 42.69 1.75 -7.56
C GLY A 37 43.75 2.33 -6.60
N PHE A 38 44.82 2.93 -7.12
CA PHE A 38 45.83 3.59 -6.28
C PHE A 38 45.32 4.85 -5.56
N SER A 39 44.42 5.62 -6.20
CA SER A 39 43.78 6.76 -5.54
C SER A 39 42.90 6.28 -4.39
N HIS A 40 42.15 5.19 -4.57
CA HIS A 40 41.38 4.58 -3.50
C HIS A 40 42.26 4.07 -2.36
N LEU A 41 43.37 3.39 -2.68
CA LEU A 41 44.34 2.91 -1.69
C LEU A 41 44.93 4.06 -0.88
N LEU A 42 45.32 5.16 -1.52
CA LEU A 42 45.85 6.34 -0.84
C LEU A 42 44.81 6.99 0.07
N LEU A 43 43.57 7.12 -0.39
CA LEU A 43 42.48 7.66 0.43
C LEU A 43 42.22 6.78 1.66
N ASP A 44 42.24 5.45 1.52
CA ASP A 44 42.09 4.53 2.66
C ASP A 44 43.27 4.62 3.62
N ALA A 45 44.49 4.63 3.09
CA ALA A 45 45.71 4.73 3.87
C ALA A 45 45.77 6.02 4.68
N LEU A 46 45.41 7.15 4.07
CA LEU A 46 45.37 8.46 4.75
C LEU A 46 44.21 8.58 5.74
N THR A 47 43.14 7.78 5.58
CA THR A 47 42.06 7.71 6.56
C THR A 47 42.50 6.95 7.82
N LEU A 48 43.21 5.83 7.62
CA LEU A 48 43.67 4.96 8.71
C LEU A 48 44.95 5.47 9.39
N LEU A 49 45.86 6.07 8.62
CA LEU A 49 47.17 6.54 9.03
C LEU A 49 47.40 7.98 8.51
N PRO A 50 46.80 9.01 9.13
CA PRO A 50 46.80 10.38 8.60
C PRO A 50 48.20 10.97 8.35
N GLU A 51 49.20 10.59 9.14
CA GLU A 51 50.56 11.09 9.02
C GLU A 51 51.50 10.18 8.23
N GLN A 52 51.17 8.89 8.11
CA GLN A 52 52.07 7.85 7.59
C GLN A 52 51.51 7.13 6.36
N GLY A 53 50.30 7.48 5.92
CA GLY A 53 49.58 6.75 4.88
C GLY A 53 50.31 6.73 3.54
N ILE A 54 51.02 7.81 3.18
CA ILE A 54 51.82 7.86 1.94
C ILE A 54 53.00 6.90 2.03
N ASP A 55 53.77 6.95 3.12
CA ASP A 55 54.93 6.09 3.33
C ASP A 55 54.51 4.62 3.37
N TRP A 56 53.41 4.31 4.05
CA TRP A 56 52.81 2.98 4.07
C TRP A 56 52.44 2.49 2.67
N VAL A 57 51.84 3.33 1.82
CA VAL A 57 51.53 2.95 0.42
C VAL A 57 52.81 2.70 -0.39
N LEU A 58 53.86 3.51 -0.22
CA LEU A 58 55.14 3.31 -0.90
C LEU A 58 55.78 1.98 -0.50
N GLU A 59 55.80 1.65 0.79
CA GLU A 59 56.30 0.38 1.31
C GLU A 59 55.49 -0.82 0.78
N LEU A 60 54.16 -0.73 0.85
CA LEU A 60 53.26 -1.82 0.44
C LEU A 60 53.34 -2.11 -1.07
N THR A 61 53.43 -1.06 -1.88
CA THR A 61 53.36 -1.19 -3.35
C THR A 61 54.74 -1.32 -3.99
N GLY A 62 55.82 -1.05 -3.26
CA GLY A 62 57.19 -1.01 -3.77
C GLY A 62 57.43 0.13 -4.78
N LEU A 63 56.50 1.08 -4.90
CA LEU A 63 56.63 2.23 -5.78
C LEU A 63 57.59 3.26 -5.19
N SER A 64 58.28 3.99 -6.08
CA SER A 64 59.03 5.18 -5.69
C SER A 64 58.09 6.40 -5.59
N LEU A 65 58.48 7.39 -4.79
CA LEU A 65 57.72 8.64 -4.64
C LEU A 65 57.47 9.34 -5.99
N GLN A 66 58.43 9.30 -6.92
CA GLN A 66 58.28 9.89 -8.27
C GLN A 66 57.15 9.23 -9.08
N GLN A 67 56.89 7.94 -8.86
CA GLN A 67 55.80 7.21 -9.52
C GLN A 67 54.45 7.48 -8.86
N LEU A 68 54.42 7.77 -7.55
CA LEU A 68 53.21 8.11 -6.81
C LEU A 68 52.80 9.58 -6.98
N GLN A 69 53.77 10.47 -7.22
CA GLN A 69 53.57 11.91 -7.32
C GLN A 69 52.45 12.36 -8.29
N PRO A 70 52.28 11.77 -9.49
CA PRO A 70 51.18 12.14 -10.38
C PRO A 70 49.80 11.87 -9.76
N ILE A 71 49.67 10.82 -8.96
CA ILE A 71 48.42 10.46 -8.27
C ILE A 71 48.18 11.44 -7.12
N LEU A 72 49.22 11.76 -6.33
CA LEU A 72 49.14 12.76 -5.26
C LEU A 72 48.76 14.14 -5.81
N ASN A 73 49.40 14.58 -6.90
CA ASN A 73 49.08 15.84 -7.58
C ASN A 73 47.62 15.86 -8.10
N ARG A 74 47.11 14.72 -8.58
CA ARG A 74 45.71 14.60 -8.99
C ARG A 74 44.76 14.71 -7.79
N LEU A 75 45.06 14.05 -6.68
CA LEU A 75 44.25 14.12 -5.46
C LEU A 75 44.26 15.53 -4.85
N ASP A 76 45.40 16.20 -4.88
CA ASP A 76 45.55 17.61 -4.48
C ASP A 76 44.78 18.55 -5.41
N GLY A 77 44.88 18.36 -6.74
CA GLY A 77 44.13 19.12 -7.73
C GLY A 77 42.60 18.92 -7.66
N LEU A 78 42.14 17.78 -7.13
CA LEU A 78 40.72 17.53 -6.80
C LEU A 78 40.31 18.11 -5.44
N GLY A 79 41.27 18.64 -4.69
CA GLY A 79 41.10 19.17 -3.34
C GLY A 79 40.82 18.11 -2.29
N LEU A 80 41.23 16.85 -2.51
CA LEU A 80 41.01 15.74 -1.59
C LEU A 80 42.16 15.57 -0.59
N VAL A 81 43.36 15.98 -0.98
CA VAL A 81 44.57 15.96 -0.17
C VAL A 81 45.14 17.38 -0.13
N ASN A 82 45.78 17.76 0.97
CA ASN A 82 46.56 18.99 1.10
C ASN A 82 47.77 18.69 1.99
N GLY A 83 48.98 18.99 1.49
CA GLY A 83 50.21 18.80 2.28
C GLY A 83 50.45 17.34 2.73
N GLY A 84 49.95 16.36 1.97
CA GLY A 84 50.09 14.94 2.29
C GLY A 84 49.03 14.38 3.26
N GLN A 85 48.07 15.20 3.70
CA GLN A 85 46.95 14.78 4.55
C GLN A 85 45.62 14.93 3.83
N LEU A 86 44.57 14.24 4.29
CA LEU A 86 43.22 14.46 3.77
C LEU A 86 42.77 15.90 4.05
N SER A 87 42.17 16.54 3.06
CA SER A 87 41.42 17.78 3.28
C SER A 87 40.07 17.46 3.92
N GLN A 88 39.35 18.48 4.41
CA GLN A 88 37.96 18.31 4.87
C GLN A 88 37.06 17.68 3.78
N ARG A 89 37.30 17.99 2.50
CA ARG A 89 36.58 17.35 1.38
C ARG A 89 37.00 15.89 1.22
N GLY A 90 38.29 15.58 1.37
CA GLY A 90 38.81 14.22 1.35
C GLY A 90 38.25 13.35 2.48
N GLU A 91 38.17 13.87 3.69
CA GLU A 91 37.54 13.22 4.85
C GLU A 91 36.06 12.91 4.61
N LYS A 92 35.30 13.88 4.07
CA LYS A 92 33.90 13.63 3.70
C LYS A 92 33.78 12.57 2.61
N LEU A 93 34.61 12.65 1.56
CA LEU A 93 34.56 11.71 0.45
C LEU A 93 34.94 10.29 0.88
N THR A 94 35.88 10.13 1.81
CA THR A 94 36.27 8.84 2.38
C THR A 94 35.19 8.27 3.30
N ALA A 95 34.53 9.11 4.11
CA ALA A 95 33.34 8.71 4.85
C ALA A 95 32.23 8.21 3.91
N TRP A 96 31.93 8.95 2.83
CA TRP A 96 30.98 8.52 1.81
C TRP A 96 31.40 7.23 1.11
N LYS A 97 32.71 7.05 0.87
CA LYS A 97 33.28 5.83 0.29
C LYS A 97 32.95 4.60 1.14
N GLY A 98 33.17 4.69 2.45
CA GLY A 98 32.92 3.57 3.36
C GLY A 98 31.44 3.31 3.64
N LEU A 99 30.63 4.35 3.71
CA LEU A 99 29.26 4.25 4.22
C LEU A 99 28.18 4.13 3.14
N LEU A 100 28.41 4.64 1.92
CA LEU A 100 27.36 4.79 0.90
C LEU A 100 27.79 4.36 -0.51
N HIS A 101 29.01 4.70 -0.94
CA HIS A 101 29.45 4.42 -2.30
C HIS A 101 29.54 2.92 -2.56
N GLY A 102 28.87 2.47 -3.63
CA GLY A 102 28.79 1.07 -4.02
C GLY A 102 27.95 0.21 -3.06
N GLN A 103 27.32 0.81 -2.04
CA GLN A 103 26.41 0.09 -1.17
C GLN A 103 25.12 -0.21 -1.91
N THR A 104 24.66 -1.44 -1.71
CA THR A 104 23.43 -1.96 -2.29
C THR A 104 22.42 -2.21 -1.18
N ARG A 105 21.18 -1.78 -1.40
CA ARG A 105 20.07 -1.93 -0.48
C ARG A 105 18.79 -2.25 -1.24
N HIS A 106 17.82 -2.82 -0.55
CA HIS A 106 16.57 -3.22 -1.17
C HIS A 106 15.41 -2.34 -0.70
N VAL A 107 14.39 -2.23 -1.54
CA VAL A 107 13.21 -1.41 -1.27
C VAL A 107 12.00 -1.97 -2.00
N TRP A 108 10.84 -1.91 -1.35
CA TRP A 108 9.54 -2.12 -1.98
C TRP A 108 8.97 -0.78 -2.45
N LEU A 109 8.55 -0.72 -3.70
CA LEU A 109 7.93 0.47 -4.28
C LEU A 109 6.63 0.11 -5.00
N ASP A 110 5.63 0.97 -4.87
CA ASP A 110 4.41 0.90 -5.67
C ASP A 110 4.63 1.39 -7.12
N GLY A 111 3.68 1.11 -8.00
CA GLY A 111 3.71 1.51 -9.41
C GLY A 111 3.35 2.98 -9.67
N HIS A 112 3.32 3.83 -8.64
CA HIS A 112 2.85 5.20 -8.76
C HIS A 112 3.98 6.21 -8.95
N HIS A 113 4.59 6.20 -10.13
CA HIS A 113 5.78 7.02 -10.43
C HIS A 113 5.58 8.54 -10.41
N LYS A 114 4.32 9.02 -10.37
CA LYS A 114 3.98 10.45 -10.44
C LYS A 114 3.62 11.05 -9.08
N SER A 115 3.43 10.24 -8.05
CA SER A 115 3.16 10.72 -6.70
C SER A 115 4.08 10.04 -5.72
N HIS A 116 4.34 10.75 -4.64
CA HIS A 116 4.93 10.17 -3.46
C HIS A 116 3.80 9.63 -2.60
N SER A 117 3.97 8.42 -2.08
CA SER A 117 3.00 7.72 -1.24
C SER A 117 3.78 7.08 -0.09
N PHE A 118 4.43 5.96 -0.38
CA PHE A 118 5.21 5.19 0.57
C PHE A 118 6.37 4.45 -0.13
N CYS A 119 7.31 3.96 0.67
CA CYS A 119 8.21 2.87 0.30
C CYS A 119 8.29 1.86 1.46
N GLY A 120 8.61 0.61 1.15
CA GLY A 120 8.88 -0.41 2.15
C GLY A 120 10.37 -0.72 2.24
N ASP A 121 10.88 -0.95 3.44
CA ASP A 121 12.20 -1.57 3.62
C ASP A 121 12.12 -3.10 3.52
N ASP A 122 13.22 -3.79 3.80
CA ASP A 122 13.31 -5.25 3.73
C ASP A 122 12.48 -6.00 4.79
N SER A 123 11.99 -5.31 5.82
CA SER A 123 11.10 -5.87 6.84
C SER A 123 9.62 -5.83 6.46
N LEU A 124 9.26 -5.09 5.38
CA LEU A 124 7.88 -4.99 4.94
C LEU A 124 7.32 -6.37 4.56
N ASN A 125 6.26 -6.78 5.26
CA ASN A 125 5.55 -8.00 4.94
C ASN A 125 4.64 -7.78 3.71
N VAL A 126 4.77 -8.66 2.72
CA VAL A 126 3.99 -8.63 1.48
C VAL A 126 3.37 -9.99 1.22
N VAL A 127 2.22 -9.99 0.56
CA VAL A 127 1.53 -11.21 0.13
C VAL A 127 1.70 -11.41 -1.36
N GLU A 128 1.79 -12.68 -1.76
CA GLU A 128 1.71 -13.08 -3.17
C GLU A 128 0.24 -13.06 -3.61
N LEU A 129 -0.06 -12.37 -4.71
CA LEU A 129 -1.39 -12.37 -5.29
C LEU A 129 -1.50 -13.48 -6.33
N GLY A 130 -2.50 -14.35 -6.17
CA GLY A 130 -2.92 -15.26 -7.24
C GLY A 130 -3.52 -14.50 -8.42
N GLU A 131 -3.55 -15.12 -9.61
CA GLU A 131 -4.10 -14.51 -10.83
C GLU A 131 -5.57 -14.07 -10.68
N ASP A 132 -6.31 -14.69 -9.75
CA ASP A 132 -7.73 -14.45 -9.48
C ASP A 132 -7.99 -13.47 -8.32
N ALA A 133 -6.94 -12.92 -7.68
CA ALA A 133 -7.12 -12.04 -6.53
C ALA A 133 -7.71 -10.67 -6.96
N SER A 134 -8.84 -10.28 -6.36
CA SER A 134 -9.44 -8.96 -6.55
C SER A 134 -8.71 -7.92 -5.69
N PHE A 135 -8.21 -6.82 -6.27
CA PHE A 135 -7.46 -5.79 -5.52
C PHE A 135 -7.76 -4.35 -5.96
N VAL A 136 -7.47 -3.37 -5.09
CA VAL A 136 -7.79 -1.95 -5.30
C VAL A 136 -6.62 -1.02 -4.95
N ILE A 137 -6.16 -0.22 -5.93
CA ILE A 137 -5.40 1.04 -5.72
C ILE A 137 -6.05 2.19 -6.50
N ARG A 138 -6.18 3.34 -5.84
CA ARG A 138 -6.78 4.63 -6.25
C ARG A 138 -6.47 5.14 -7.67
N ARG A 139 -5.34 4.75 -8.26
CA ARG A 139 -4.86 5.35 -9.53
C ARG A 139 -4.65 4.33 -10.66
N TRP A 140 -5.04 3.09 -10.42
CA TRP A 140 -5.14 2.08 -11.47
C TRP A 140 -6.57 1.87 -11.93
N HIS A 141 -7.58 2.34 -11.20
CA HIS A 141 -8.95 2.30 -11.69
C HIS A 141 -9.34 3.66 -12.31
N GLN A 142 -9.76 3.62 -13.58
CA GLN A 142 -10.81 4.51 -14.07
C GLN A 142 -12.01 3.60 -14.41
N GLY A 143 -13.08 3.69 -13.63
CA GLY A 143 -14.33 2.97 -13.89
C GLY A 143 -14.39 1.54 -13.35
N ASN A 144 -15.32 0.77 -13.93
CA ASN A 144 -16.04 -0.41 -13.42
C ASN A 144 -15.19 -1.65 -13.05
N GLY A 145 -14.17 -1.51 -12.19
CA GLY A 145 -13.63 -2.64 -11.44
C GLY A 145 -12.64 -3.56 -12.16
N LYS A 146 -12.14 -3.23 -13.37
CA LYS A 146 -11.01 -3.99 -13.95
C LYS A 146 -9.69 -3.54 -13.31
N PRO A 147 -8.92 -4.44 -12.66
CA PRO A 147 -7.56 -4.12 -12.24
C PRO A 147 -6.74 -3.73 -13.46
N ARG A 148 -6.07 -2.59 -13.39
CA ARG A 148 -5.16 -2.15 -14.45
C ARG A 148 -3.83 -2.85 -14.23
N SER A 149 -3.16 -3.23 -15.30
CA SER A 149 -1.83 -3.80 -15.22
C SER A 149 -0.84 -2.78 -14.66
N TRP A 150 0.32 -3.25 -14.20
CA TRP A 150 1.44 -2.39 -13.85
C TRP A 150 1.70 -1.34 -14.93
N SER A 151 2.01 -0.11 -14.53
CA SER A 151 2.00 1.06 -15.42
C SER A 151 3.03 0.95 -16.56
N CYS A 152 3.98 0.03 -16.42
CA CYS A 152 4.98 -0.33 -17.39
C CYS A 152 5.16 -1.85 -17.42
N LEU A 153 5.17 -2.41 -18.63
CA LEU A 153 5.46 -3.83 -18.88
C LEU A 153 6.96 -4.08 -19.11
N ASP A 154 7.73 -3.03 -19.41
CA ASP A 154 9.19 -3.09 -19.59
C ASP A 154 9.91 -2.79 -18.28
N TRP A 155 10.70 -3.74 -17.80
CA TRP A 155 11.43 -3.62 -16.54
C TRP A 155 12.43 -2.46 -16.50
N ASN A 156 13.06 -2.14 -17.62
CA ASN A 156 14.05 -1.05 -17.69
C ASN A 156 13.38 0.32 -17.60
N GLU A 157 12.26 0.49 -18.32
CA GLU A 157 11.48 1.72 -18.22
C GLU A 157 10.91 1.92 -16.81
N ASP A 158 10.42 0.84 -16.18
CA ASP A 158 9.94 0.86 -14.79
C ASP A 158 11.06 1.29 -13.83
N CYS A 159 12.26 0.71 -13.94
CA CYS A 159 13.43 1.07 -13.13
C CYS A 159 13.83 2.54 -13.30
N GLU A 160 13.87 3.05 -14.53
CA GLU A 160 14.19 4.47 -14.78
C GLU A 160 13.10 5.41 -14.25
N ARG A 161 11.82 5.02 -14.31
CA ARG A 161 10.74 5.81 -13.70
C ARG A 161 10.84 5.84 -12.17
N GLN A 162 11.16 4.72 -11.53
CA GLN A 162 11.39 4.66 -10.08
C GLN A 162 12.62 5.45 -9.67
N LYS A 163 13.72 5.36 -10.42
CA LYS A 163 14.92 6.18 -10.23
C LYS A 163 14.58 7.66 -10.24
N ASN A 164 13.86 8.12 -11.26
CA ASN A 164 13.44 9.52 -11.36
C ASN A 164 12.52 9.93 -10.22
N ARG A 165 11.64 9.03 -9.74
CA ARG A 165 10.78 9.27 -8.57
C ARG A 165 11.61 9.44 -7.30
N ILE A 166 12.55 8.54 -7.03
CA ILE A 166 13.43 8.60 -5.85
C ILE A 166 14.22 9.90 -5.86
N LEU A 167 14.79 10.28 -7.00
CA LEU A 167 15.62 11.48 -7.13
C LEU A 167 14.84 12.81 -7.01
N ARG A 168 13.49 12.80 -7.04
CA ARG A 168 12.68 13.98 -6.71
C ARG A 168 12.61 14.25 -5.21
N SER A 169 12.73 13.21 -4.38
CA SER A 169 12.68 13.31 -2.91
C SER A 169 13.74 12.41 -2.27
N PRO A 170 15.04 12.63 -2.57
CA PRO A 170 16.10 11.67 -2.23
C PRO A 170 16.23 11.47 -0.73
N ASP A 171 16.06 12.52 0.09
CA ASP A 171 16.23 12.42 1.54
C ASP A 171 15.18 11.53 2.21
N GLU A 172 13.97 11.47 1.65
CA GLU A 172 12.88 10.63 2.16
C GLU A 172 13.10 9.16 1.77
N TYR A 173 13.40 8.88 0.50
CA TYR A 173 13.62 7.50 0.04
C TYR A 173 14.97 6.93 0.50
N LEU A 174 16.07 7.62 0.22
CA LEU A 174 17.41 7.13 0.51
C LEU A 174 17.72 7.19 2.01
N GLY A 175 17.12 8.14 2.73
CA GLY A 175 17.23 8.21 4.20
C GLY A 175 16.56 7.04 4.92
N VAL A 176 15.55 6.43 4.31
CA VAL A 176 14.92 5.19 4.80
C VAL A 176 15.76 3.98 4.42
N VAL A 177 16.15 3.89 3.14
CA VAL A 177 16.79 2.68 2.60
C VAL A 177 18.26 2.53 3.03
N PHE A 178 18.96 3.63 3.29
CA PHE A 178 20.36 3.64 3.71
C PHE A 178 20.46 4.29 5.10
N GLU A 179 20.63 3.47 6.14
CA GLU A 179 20.70 3.91 7.56
C GLU A 179 21.67 5.07 7.82
N THR A 180 22.81 5.08 7.12
CA THR A 180 23.88 6.07 7.28
C THR A 180 23.68 7.32 6.43
N PHE A 181 22.68 7.34 5.52
CA PHE A 181 22.48 8.41 4.55
C PHE A 181 22.25 9.75 5.21
N ARG A 182 21.33 9.82 6.18
CA ARG A 182 21.05 11.08 6.89
C ARG A 182 22.33 11.60 7.54
N ASN A 183 23.06 10.75 8.26
CA ASN A 183 24.31 11.13 8.92
C ASN A 183 25.36 11.70 7.94
N CYS A 184 25.43 11.18 6.72
CA CYS A 184 26.37 11.64 5.70
C CYS A 184 26.04 13.03 5.13
N PHE A 185 24.79 13.50 5.24
CA PHE A 185 24.32 14.73 4.60
C PHE A 185 23.66 15.73 5.57
N ILE A 186 23.71 15.50 6.89
CA ILE A 186 23.24 16.46 7.90
C ILE A 186 23.86 17.84 7.66
N GLY A 187 23.00 18.84 7.51
CA GLY A 187 23.38 20.26 7.37
C GLY A 187 23.96 20.66 6.01
N THR A 188 24.36 19.72 5.15
CA THR A 188 24.87 20.01 3.79
C THR A 188 23.86 19.72 2.70
N GLY A 189 22.92 18.80 2.94
CA GLY A 189 21.98 18.30 1.94
C GLY A 189 22.62 17.32 0.95
N PHE A 190 21.78 16.58 0.23
CA PHE A 190 22.20 15.64 -0.80
C PHE A 190 22.28 16.30 -2.18
N ASN A 191 23.43 16.21 -2.84
CA ASN A 191 23.61 16.74 -4.20
C ASN A 191 23.48 15.63 -5.25
N VAL A 192 22.32 15.56 -5.91
CA VAL A 192 22.02 14.55 -6.95
C VAL A 192 23.04 14.55 -8.10
N HIS A 193 23.71 15.66 -8.39
CA HIS A 193 24.68 15.73 -9.49
C HIS A 193 26.02 15.06 -9.17
N GLU A 194 26.36 14.87 -7.90
CA GLU A 194 27.60 14.18 -7.50
C GLU A 194 27.44 12.67 -7.39
N TRP A 195 26.19 12.21 -7.40
CA TRP A 195 25.82 10.83 -7.21
C TRP A 195 25.13 10.25 -8.44
N GLU A 196 25.18 8.93 -8.54
CA GLU A 196 24.45 8.13 -9.50
C GLU A 196 23.66 7.09 -8.72
N LEU A 197 22.35 7.08 -8.93
CA LEU A 197 21.45 6.06 -8.40
C LEU A 197 21.18 5.03 -9.50
N ASN A 198 21.55 3.79 -9.23
CA ASN A 198 21.13 2.65 -10.03
C ASN A 198 19.94 1.98 -9.35
N VAL A 199 18.90 1.69 -10.14
CA VAL A 199 17.70 0.98 -9.70
C VAL A 199 17.57 -0.25 -10.57
N ARG A 200 17.43 -1.41 -9.95
CA ARG A 200 17.25 -2.69 -10.64
C ARG A 200 16.08 -3.43 -10.04
N TYR A 201 15.27 -4.04 -10.89
CA TYR A 201 14.26 -4.99 -10.45
C TYR A 201 14.93 -6.28 -9.98
N VAL A 202 14.49 -6.81 -8.83
CA VAL A 202 15.02 -8.07 -8.29
C VAL A 202 14.16 -9.22 -8.79
N SER A 203 14.70 -10.00 -9.74
CA SER A 203 14.06 -11.23 -10.21
C SER A 203 14.23 -12.33 -9.16
N GLY A 204 13.12 -12.92 -8.72
CA GLY A 204 13.11 -13.95 -7.66
C GLY A 204 12.00 -13.79 -6.64
N MET A 205 11.35 -12.61 -6.60
CA MET A 205 10.09 -12.41 -5.89
C MET A 205 8.91 -12.74 -6.82
N PRO A 206 7.73 -13.10 -6.26
CA PRO A 206 6.52 -13.25 -7.05
C PRO A 206 6.24 -12.00 -7.90
N GLU A 207 5.90 -12.19 -9.18
CA GLU A 207 5.68 -11.07 -10.12
C GLU A 207 4.58 -10.12 -9.64
N LEU A 208 3.60 -10.65 -8.89
CA LEU A 208 2.51 -9.93 -8.27
C LEU A 208 2.60 -10.05 -6.75
N SER A 209 3.36 -9.12 -6.15
CA SER A 209 3.38 -8.93 -4.71
C SER A 209 2.52 -7.73 -4.34
N ALA A 210 1.84 -7.78 -3.20
CA ALA A 210 1.06 -6.66 -2.70
C ALA A 210 1.19 -6.52 -1.19
N LEU A 211 1.03 -5.29 -0.71
CA LEU A 211 0.77 -5.02 0.69
C LEU A 211 -0.72 -5.24 0.97
N GLU A 212 -1.05 -6.16 1.87
CA GLU A 212 -2.41 -6.37 2.36
C GLU A 212 -2.73 -5.33 3.45
N VAL A 213 -3.82 -4.60 3.25
CA VAL A 213 -4.30 -3.57 4.19
C VAL A 213 -5.70 -3.94 4.62
N GLN A 214 -5.87 -4.31 5.89
CA GLN A 214 -7.19 -4.53 6.46
C GLN A 214 -7.85 -3.18 6.77
N LEU A 215 -9.06 -2.97 6.26
CA LEU A 215 -9.88 -1.81 6.56
C LEU A 215 -10.91 -2.16 7.63
N ASP A 216 -11.18 -1.19 8.51
CA ASP A 216 -12.32 -1.25 9.42
C ASP A 216 -13.62 -1.03 8.62
N PRO A 217 -14.60 -1.95 8.67
CA PRO A 217 -15.93 -1.75 8.07
C PRO A 217 -16.63 -0.45 8.48
N ALA A 218 -16.28 0.14 9.63
CA ALA A 218 -16.74 1.45 10.05
C ALA A 218 -16.32 2.58 9.10
N CYS A 219 -15.20 2.43 8.39
CA CYS A 219 -14.71 3.40 7.38
C CYS A 219 -15.55 3.43 6.10
N LEU A 220 -16.42 2.44 5.89
CA LEU A 220 -17.37 2.49 4.79
C LEU A 220 -18.38 3.61 5.03
N GLY A 221 -18.99 4.11 3.97
CA GLY A 221 -20.14 4.99 4.04
C GLY A 221 -21.15 4.62 2.98
N SER A 222 -22.41 5.02 3.18
CA SER A 222 -23.50 4.67 2.28
C SER A 222 -23.51 5.55 1.02
N GLY A 223 -23.73 4.91 -0.13
CA GLY A 223 -23.91 5.57 -1.43
C GLY A 223 -22.67 5.54 -2.33
N ALA A 224 -22.86 6.00 -3.58
CA ALA A 224 -21.88 5.87 -4.66
C ALA A 224 -20.89 7.06 -4.78
N ALA A 225 -20.77 7.90 -3.74
CA ALA A 225 -20.00 9.15 -3.81
C ALA A 225 -18.50 9.00 -3.45
N TYR A 226 -18.03 7.77 -3.24
CA TYR A 226 -16.69 7.45 -2.76
C TYR A 226 -15.71 7.11 -3.88
N ASP A 227 -14.41 7.24 -3.61
CA ASP A 227 -13.35 6.82 -4.54
C ASP A 227 -13.47 5.34 -4.93
N PHE A 228 -13.93 4.48 -4.00
CA PHE A 228 -14.16 3.05 -4.21
C PHE A 228 -15.54 2.63 -3.73
N VAL A 229 -16.23 1.84 -4.54
CA VAL A 229 -17.60 1.38 -4.28
C VAL A 229 -17.67 -0.13 -4.34
N VAL A 230 -18.33 -0.70 -3.33
CA VAL A 230 -18.51 -2.12 -3.08
C VAL A 230 -20.01 -2.38 -2.91
N SER A 231 -20.50 -3.45 -3.51
CA SER A 231 -21.86 -3.92 -3.33
C SER A 231 -21.90 -4.89 -2.15
N SER A 232 -22.68 -4.56 -1.13
CA SER A 232 -22.86 -5.40 0.05
C SER A 232 -24.22 -6.12 -0.01
N PRO A 233 -24.27 -7.43 0.26
CA PRO A 233 -25.51 -8.19 0.21
C PRO A 233 -26.45 -7.83 1.37
N VAL A 234 -27.76 -7.83 1.08
CA VAL A 234 -28.84 -7.62 2.04
C VAL A 234 -29.93 -8.64 1.80
N LEU A 235 -30.20 -9.48 2.79
CA LEU A 235 -31.28 -10.44 2.74
C LEU A 235 -32.57 -9.81 3.28
N CYS A 236 -33.61 -9.74 2.44
CA CYS A 236 -34.91 -9.21 2.82
C CYS A 236 -35.94 -10.33 2.92
N MET A 237 -36.79 -10.25 3.95
CA MET A 237 -38.00 -11.06 4.06
C MET A 237 -39.23 -10.17 4.04
N ASP A 238 -39.97 -10.25 2.95
CA ASP A 238 -41.25 -9.58 2.75
C ASP A 238 -42.37 -10.48 3.26
N THR A 239 -43.17 -9.97 4.19
CA THR A 239 -44.33 -10.63 4.77
C THR A 239 -45.59 -9.90 4.35
N ARG A 240 -46.40 -10.57 3.54
CA ARG A 240 -47.70 -10.05 3.12
C ARG A 240 -48.81 -10.68 3.94
N TYR A 241 -49.68 -9.85 4.49
CA TYR A 241 -50.82 -10.32 5.27
C TYR A 241 -52.03 -10.46 4.36
N ARG A 242 -52.73 -11.58 4.46
CA ARG A 242 -53.98 -11.81 3.72
C ARG A 242 -55.09 -12.30 4.63
N LEU A 243 -56.30 -11.85 4.32
CA LEU A 243 -57.50 -12.34 4.99
C LEU A 243 -57.69 -13.84 4.65
N PRO A 244 -57.94 -14.71 5.64
CA PRO A 244 -58.24 -16.12 5.38
C PRO A 244 -59.52 -16.28 4.56
N ASP A 245 -59.55 -17.33 3.73
CA ASP A 245 -60.74 -17.63 2.93
C ASP A 245 -61.97 -17.87 3.81
N GLY A 246 -63.06 -17.15 3.53
CA GLY A 246 -64.32 -17.24 4.28
C GLY A 246 -64.37 -16.41 5.56
N ALA A 247 -63.35 -15.62 5.89
CA ALA A 247 -63.38 -14.73 7.03
C ALA A 247 -64.31 -13.51 6.80
N PRO A 248 -64.92 -12.94 7.86
CA PRO A 248 -65.75 -11.74 7.76
C PRO A 248 -65.00 -10.57 7.12
N ILE A 249 -65.67 -9.85 6.21
CA ILE A 249 -65.03 -8.76 5.45
C ILE A 249 -64.62 -7.59 6.33
N GLU A 250 -65.29 -7.43 7.47
CA GLU A 250 -65.05 -6.40 8.50
C GLU A 250 -63.67 -6.57 9.14
N LEU A 251 -63.07 -7.76 9.11
CA LEU A 251 -61.71 -7.98 9.57
C LEU A 251 -60.66 -7.34 8.66
N ARG A 252 -61.00 -6.96 7.43
CA ARG A 252 -60.08 -6.26 6.52
C ARG A 252 -59.62 -4.91 7.10
N ASP A 253 -60.46 -4.25 7.88
CA ASP A 253 -60.12 -2.98 8.54
C ASP A 253 -59.07 -3.16 9.66
N LEU A 254 -58.85 -4.41 10.10
CA LEU A 254 -57.83 -4.79 11.08
C LEU A 254 -56.58 -5.40 10.42
N GLN A 255 -56.51 -5.42 9.08
CA GLN A 255 -55.38 -6.00 8.36
C GLN A 255 -54.08 -5.25 8.70
N PRO A 256 -53.05 -5.96 9.21
CA PRO A 256 -51.76 -5.35 9.45
C PRO A 256 -51.13 -4.83 8.16
N GLU A 257 -50.31 -3.79 8.29
CA GLU A 257 -49.47 -3.34 7.19
C GLU A 257 -48.46 -4.42 6.81
N ASP A 258 -48.24 -4.64 5.52
CA ASP A 258 -47.17 -5.53 5.03
C ASP A 258 -45.82 -5.12 5.63
N GLN A 259 -45.00 -6.12 5.92
CA GLN A 259 -43.74 -5.94 6.65
C GLN A 259 -42.56 -6.40 5.79
N ARG A 260 -41.45 -5.67 5.83
CA ARG A 260 -40.15 -6.09 5.32
C ARG A 260 -39.17 -6.17 6.48
N ARG A 261 -38.44 -7.27 6.59
CA ARG A 261 -37.31 -7.39 7.51
C ARG A 261 -36.04 -7.50 6.68
N ALA A 262 -35.16 -6.52 6.78
CA ALA A 262 -33.91 -6.51 6.05
C ALA A 262 -32.76 -6.86 7.00
N LEU A 263 -31.87 -7.74 6.57
CA LEU A 263 -30.66 -8.12 7.29
C LEU A 263 -29.45 -7.85 6.41
N SER A 264 -28.61 -6.91 6.85
CA SER A 264 -27.36 -6.57 6.18
C SER A 264 -26.19 -7.33 6.79
N PHE A 265 -25.24 -7.73 5.93
CA PHE A 265 -24.03 -8.45 6.33
C PHE A 265 -22.82 -7.49 6.41
N GLY A 266 -21.97 -7.65 7.41
CA GLY A 266 -20.70 -6.91 7.57
C GLY A 266 -20.84 -5.44 7.97
N ARG A 267 -21.93 -4.77 7.58
CA ARG A 267 -22.33 -3.44 8.07
C ARG A 267 -23.86 -3.28 8.13
N ALA A 268 -24.35 -2.51 9.09
CA ALA A 268 -25.77 -2.13 9.15
C ALA A 268 -26.15 -1.20 7.97
N ALA A 269 -27.29 -1.45 7.33
CA ALA A 269 -27.87 -0.54 6.34
C ALA A 269 -28.36 0.75 7.01
N GLU A 270 -27.87 1.90 6.52
CA GLU A 270 -28.34 3.21 6.97
C GLU A 270 -29.70 3.60 6.36
N ASP A 271 -29.97 3.17 5.12
CA ASP A 271 -31.25 3.43 4.44
C ASP A 271 -31.68 2.27 3.53
N THR A 272 -32.71 1.52 3.97
CA THR A 272 -33.30 0.41 3.20
C THR A 272 -34.13 0.85 1.99
N GLY A 273 -34.41 2.15 1.84
CA GLY A 273 -35.05 2.71 0.64
C GLY A 273 -34.13 2.78 -0.57
N LEU A 274 -32.81 2.63 -0.37
CA LEU A 274 -31.78 2.71 -1.41
C LEU A 274 -31.24 1.35 -1.85
N LEU A 275 -31.91 0.25 -1.47
CA LEU A 275 -31.54 -1.10 -1.88
C LEU A 275 -31.76 -1.30 -3.38
N LEU A 276 -30.84 -2.02 -4.00
CA LEU A 276 -30.80 -2.30 -5.43
C LEU A 276 -31.15 -3.77 -5.70
N ASP A 277 -31.84 -4.02 -6.81
CA ASP A 277 -32.16 -5.39 -7.26
C ASP A 277 -30.94 -6.14 -7.80
N THR A 278 -29.91 -5.40 -8.23
CA THR A 278 -28.65 -5.92 -8.77
C THR A 278 -27.47 -5.17 -8.18
N PRO A 279 -26.31 -5.81 -7.99
CA PRO A 279 -25.12 -5.12 -7.50
C PRO A 279 -24.68 -4.05 -8.51
N ASP A 280 -24.34 -2.87 -8.01
CA ASP A 280 -23.84 -1.73 -8.77
C ASP A 280 -22.31 -1.77 -8.97
N SER A 281 -21.62 -2.65 -8.26
CA SER A 281 -20.19 -2.91 -8.34
C SER A 281 -19.93 -4.41 -8.55
N PHE A 282 -18.80 -4.72 -9.19
CA PHE A 282 -18.30 -6.10 -9.26
C PHE A 282 -17.58 -6.52 -7.98
N TRP A 283 -17.24 -5.57 -7.11
CA TRP A 283 -16.67 -5.87 -5.79
C TRP A 283 -17.80 -6.14 -4.82
N ILE A 284 -17.88 -7.38 -4.37
CA ILE A 284 -18.89 -7.86 -3.44
C ILE A 284 -18.20 -8.07 -2.10
N TRP A 285 -18.72 -7.46 -1.04
CA TRP A 285 -18.27 -7.73 0.33
C TRP A 285 -19.40 -7.47 1.33
N PRO A 286 -19.54 -8.30 2.38
CA PRO A 286 -18.81 -9.55 2.59
C PRO A 286 -19.22 -10.64 1.61
N GLU A 287 -18.34 -11.62 1.39
CA GLU A 287 -18.72 -12.88 0.76
C GLU A 287 -19.58 -13.68 1.74
N VAL A 288 -20.83 -13.97 1.35
CA VAL A 288 -21.79 -14.70 2.20
C VAL A 288 -21.96 -16.10 1.63
N ASP A 289 -21.53 -17.09 2.41
CA ASP A 289 -21.71 -18.49 2.04
C ASP A 289 -23.13 -19.00 2.36
N GLU A 290 -23.49 -20.18 1.84
CA GLU A 290 -24.82 -20.77 2.07
C GLU A 290 -25.12 -21.06 3.56
N PRO A 291 -24.17 -21.57 4.38
CA PRO A 291 -24.35 -21.68 5.83
C PRO A 291 -24.76 -20.36 6.51
N ASP A 292 -24.03 -19.28 6.27
CA ASP A 292 -24.30 -17.97 6.88
C ASP A 292 -25.62 -17.38 6.38
N ARG A 293 -25.89 -17.54 5.09
CA ARG A 293 -27.18 -17.19 4.49
C ARG A 293 -28.33 -17.94 5.17
N GLN A 294 -28.20 -19.24 5.40
CA GLN A 294 -29.25 -20.04 6.05
C GLN A 294 -29.45 -19.63 7.51
N GLN A 295 -28.39 -19.26 8.23
CA GLN A 295 -28.49 -18.71 9.58
C GLN A 295 -29.25 -17.38 9.58
N ALA A 296 -28.95 -16.48 8.64
CA ALA A 296 -29.66 -15.22 8.48
C ALA A 296 -31.16 -15.43 8.17
N VAL A 297 -31.49 -16.38 7.28
CA VAL A 297 -32.89 -16.77 7.01
C VAL A 297 -33.59 -17.25 8.29
N ASN A 298 -32.96 -18.17 9.03
CA ASN A 298 -33.54 -18.69 10.27
C ASN A 298 -33.76 -17.57 11.30
N PHE A 299 -32.82 -16.64 11.42
CA PHE A 299 -32.93 -15.48 12.28
C PHE A 299 -34.10 -14.57 11.89
N LEU A 300 -34.28 -14.29 10.59
CA LEU A 300 -35.40 -13.49 10.08
C LEU A 300 -36.75 -14.13 10.44
N PHE A 301 -36.90 -15.45 10.25
CA PHE A 301 -38.12 -16.18 10.64
C PHE A 301 -38.36 -16.22 12.15
N GLN A 302 -37.31 -16.36 12.97
CA GLN A 302 -37.45 -16.27 14.43
C GLN A 302 -37.97 -14.90 14.87
N ASN A 303 -37.49 -13.82 14.24
CA ASN A 303 -37.95 -12.46 14.55
C ASN A 303 -39.41 -12.22 14.16
N VAL A 304 -39.92 -12.86 13.10
CA VAL A 304 -41.37 -12.85 12.79
C VAL A 304 -42.19 -13.48 13.91
N ALA A 305 -41.72 -14.61 14.45
CA ALA A 305 -42.45 -15.31 15.50
C ALA A 305 -42.54 -14.51 16.81
N VAL A 306 -41.51 -13.74 17.15
CA VAL A 306 -41.41 -12.97 18.39
C VAL A 306 -42.17 -11.64 18.33
N SER A 307 -42.29 -11.02 17.15
CA SER A 307 -42.85 -9.67 16.97
C SER A 307 -44.35 -9.63 16.64
N ALA A 308 -45.00 -10.79 16.52
CA ALA A 308 -46.39 -10.86 16.07
C ALA A 308 -47.38 -10.29 17.09
N SER A 309 -48.08 -9.20 16.74
CA SER A 309 -49.19 -8.70 17.54
C SER A 309 -50.37 -9.68 17.55
N GLN A 310 -51.26 -9.60 18.56
CA GLN A 310 -52.45 -10.47 18.64
C GLN A 310 -53.35 -10.38 17.39
N ASN A 311 -53.34 -9.23 16.70
CA ASN A 311 -54.12 -9.01 15.48
C ASN A 311 -53.49 -9.73 14.26
N GLU A 312 -52.16 -9.84 14.19
CA GLU A 312 -51.46 -10.56 13.11
C GLU A 312 -51.69 -12.07 13.14
N ALA A 313 -52.21 -12.63 14.25
CA ALA A 313 -52.56 -14.04 14.35
C ALA A 313 -53.86 -14.38 13.58
N LEU A 314 -54.66 -13.37 13.20
CA LEU A 314 -55.93 -13.56 12.50
C LEU A 314 -55.78 -13.63 10.97
N PHE A 315 -54.57 -13.39 10.44
CA PHE A 315 -54.30 -13.30 9.00
C PHE A 315 -53.31 -14.37 8.54
N ASN A 316 -53.49 -14.84 7.31
CA ASN A 316 -52.51 -15.67 6.62
C ASN A 316 -51.26 -14.82 6.31
N ARG A 317 -50.08 -15.46 6.35
CA ARG A 317 -48.79 -14.80 6.11
C ARG A 317 -48.11 -15.47 4.91
N ASP A 318 -47.86 -14.68 3.88
CA ASP A 318 -47.03 -15.10 2.75
C ASP A 318 -45.64 -14.48 2.94
N HIS A 319 -44.62 -15.33 3.12
CA HIS A 319 -43.23 -14.90 3.27
C HIS A 319 -42.48 -15.07 1.94
N HIS A 320 -41.81 -14.01 1.50
CA HIS A 320 -40.95 -14.01 0.32
C HIS A 320 -39.56 -13.54 0.71
N LEU A 321 -38.56 -14.38 0.46
CA LEU A 321 -37.16 -14.00 0.60
C LEU A 321 -36.68 -13.36 -0.69
N VAL A 322 -35.99 -12.24 -0.59
CA VAL A 322 -35.44 -11.47 -1.70
C VAL A 322 -34.02 -11.06 -1.35
N ASP A 323 -33.08 -11.35 -2.25
CA ASP A 323 -31.71 -10.88 -2.15
C ASP A 323 -31.61 -9.50 -2.81
N LEU A 324 -31.18 -8.51 -2.04
CA LEU A 324 -30.98 -7.12 -2.48
C LEU A 324 -29.55 -6.68 -2.18
N TRP A 325 -29.19 -5.50 -2.68
CA TRP A 325 -27.83 -4.98 -2.60
C TRP A 325 -27.83 -3.56 -2.03
N GLN A 326 -26.85 -3.26 -1.18
CA GLN A 326 -26.56 -1.90 -0.73
C GLN A 326 -25.23 -1.44 -1.31
N SER A 327 -25.18 -0.18 -1.74
CA SER A 327 -23.96 0.47 -2.22
C SER A 327 -23.22 1.09 -1.03
N VAL A 328 -22.00 0.62 -0.78
CA VAL A 328 -21.11 1.17 0.25
C VAL A 328 -19.77 1.53 -0.36
N GLY A 329 -19.08 2.50 0.20
CA GLY A 329 -17.79 2.91 -0.32
C GLY A 329 -16.87 3.54 0.71
N PHE A 330 -15.61 3.69 0.35
CA PHE A 330 -14.59 4.33 1.17
C PHE A 330 -13.67 5.19 0.31
N ASP A 331 -13.05 6.18 0.94
CA ASP A 331 -12.04 7.02 0.30
C ASP A 331 -10.63 6.50 0.57
N TRP A 332 -9.68 6.90 -0.26
CA TRP A 332 -8.27 6.56 -0.08
C TRP A 332 -7.68 7.00 1.26
N SER A 333 -8.25 8.02 1.90
CA SER A 333 -7.85 8.45 3.24
C SER A 333 -7.99 7.34 4.28
N ALA A 334 -8.97 6.43 4.13
CA ALA A 334 -9.12 5.26 5.00
C ALA A 334 -7.96 4.28 4.83
N VAL A 335 -7.52 4.07 3.58
CA VAL A 335 -6.35 3.24 3.27
C VAL A 335 -5.08 3.89 3.84
N GLU A 336 -4.87 5.19 3.61
CA GLU A 336 -3.72 5.92 4.16
C GLU A 336 -3.67 5.94 5.69
N GLY A 337 -4.82 5.98 6.36
CA GLY A 337 -4.90 5.84 7.81
C GLY A 337 -4.37 4.49 8.27
N SER A 338 -4.83 3.42 7.64
CA SER A 338 -4.46 2.04 7.98
C SER A 338 -2.98 1.73 7.67
N LEU A 339 -2.40 2.38 6.66
CA LEU A 339 -0.99 2.23 6.32
C LEU A 339 -0.02 2.78 7.38
N GLN A 340 -0.46 3.66 8.28
CA GLN A 340 0.44 4.27 9.30
C GLN A 340 0.93 3.27 10.34
N GLU A 341 0.23 2.15 10.50
CA GLU A 341 0.52 1.13 11.51
C GLU A 341 1.33 -0.05 10.93
N VAL A 342 1.63 -0.02 9.63
CA VAL A 342 2.35 -1.11 8.96
C VAL A 342 3.85 -1.01 9.22
N GLU A 343 4.40 -2.04 9.86
CA GLU A 343 5.84 -2.18 10.09
C GLU A 343 6.61 -2.28 8.76
N GLY A 344 7.78 -1.64 8.70
CA GLY A 344 8.62 -1.59 7.50
C GLY A 344 8.11 -0.65 6.40
N LEU A 345 6.94 -0.02 6.58
CA LEU A 345 6.39 0.96 5.64
C LEU A 345 6.74 2.39 6.05
N HIS A 346 7.28 3.16 5.10
CA HIS A 346 7.73 4.53 5.32
C HIS A 346 6.97 5.49 4.42
N ARG A 347 6.30 6.46 5.03
CA ARG A 347 5.57 7.49 4.29
C ARG A 347 6.54 8.48 3.66
N ILE A 348 6.39 8.71 2.36
CA ILE A 348 7.17 9.72 1.65
C ILE A 348 6.39 11.03 1.67
N LYS A 349 6.92 12.00 2.40
CA LYS A 349 6.43 13.38 2.37
C LYS A 349 6.90 14.00 1.06
N GLY A 350 6.11 13.85 0.01
CA GLY A 350 6.34 14.64 -1.20
C GLY A 350 6.18 16.12 -0.88
N ASP A 351 6.95 16.97 -1.55
CA ASP A 351 6.64 18.40 -1.59
C ASP A 351 5.29 18.53 -2.32
N THR A 352 4.24 18.91 -1.58
CA THR A 352 2.91 19.21 -2.12
C THR A 352 2.92 20.40 -3.05
#